data_AF-A0A099NTB4-F1
#
_entry.id   AF-A0A099NTB4-F1
#
_cell.length_a   1.000
_cell.length_b   1.000
_cell.length_c   1.000
_cell.angle_alpha   90.00
_cell.angle_beta   90.00
_cell.angle_gamma   90.00
#
_symmetry.space_group_name_H-M   'P 1'
#
loop_
_entity.id
_entity.type
_entity.pdbx_description
1 polymer ?
#
loop_
_entity_poly.entity_id
_entity_poly.type
_entity_poly.pdbx_seq_one_letter_code
_entity_poly.pdbx_strand_id
1 'polypeptide(L)'
;MSLVRLLGSKADVIKGFSKRYNEQWGGAPRSEIGLYLGDIQDHIVTMFQNLNHYEKLLARSHSNYLAQINIDMTKVNNDMNDILGKITIMGTIVLPLNIVTGLWGMNCLVPGQDVDNLNWFWMIVTGMAVFSITCYYYVKKIMNIV
;
A
#
# COMPACT_ATOMS: atom_id res chain seq x y z
N MET A 1 13.91 18.05 -12.72
CA MET A 1 14.73 18.05 -13.96
C MET A 1 14.42 19.18 -14.95
N SER A 2 13.20 19.35 -15.47
CA SER A 2 12.92 20.37 -16.51
C SER A 2 13.20 21.82 -16.06
N LEU A 3 12.78 22.19 -14.84
CA LEU A 3 12.98 23.54 -14.29
C LEU A 3 14.44 23.86 -13.96
N VAL A 4 15.21 22.90 -13.43
CA VAL A 4 16.65 23.04 -13.18
C VAL A 4 17.39 23.34 -14.48
N ARG A 5 17.04 22.64 -15.56
CA ARG A 5 17.64 22.83 -16.89
C ARG A 5 17.33 24.20 -17.49
N LEU A 6 16.16 24.76 -17.21
CA LEU A 6 15.72 26.08 -17.68
C LEU A 6 16.38 27.25 -16.94
N LEU A 7 16.65 27.11 -15.64
CA LEU A 7 17.27 28.16 -14.81
C LEU A 7 18.80 28.14 -14.90
N GLY A 8 19.42 26.97 -15.04
CA GLY A 8 20.89 26.85 -15.11
C GLY A 8 21.50 27.67 -16.25
N SER A 9 20.93 27.59 -17.45
CA SER A 9 21.42 28.35 -18.61
C SER A 9 21.20 29.86 -18.50
N LYS A 10 20.17 30.31 -17.78
CA LYS A 10 19.88 31.75 -17.60
C LYS A 10 20.89 32.43 -16.68
N ALA A 11 21.35 31.74 -15.64
CA ALA A 11 22.38 32.25 -14.73
C ALA A 11 23.69 32.52 -15.50
N ASP A 12 24.12 31.57 -16.35
CA ASP A 12 25.34 31.71 -17.15
C ASP A 12 25.24 32.79 -18.23
N VAL A 13 24.07 32.91 -18.87
CA VAL A 13 23.80 33.96 -19.88
C VAL A 13 23.83 35.35 -19.25
N ILE A 14 23.24 35.54 -18.07
CA ILE A 14 23.23 36.84 -17.38
C ILE A 14 24.63 37.19 -16.86
N LYS A 15 25.39 36.20 -16.36
CA LYS A 15 26.79 36.40 -15.98
C LYS A 15 27.65 36.81 -17.18
N GLY A 16 27.44 36.18 -18.34
CA GLY A 16 28.11 36.55 -19.60
C GLY A 16 27.70 37.93 -20.13
N PHE A 17 26.42 38.29 -19.99
CA PHE A 17 25.88 39.58 -20.40
C PHE A 17 26.37 40.73 -19.52
N SER A 18 26.36 40.54 -18.20
CA SER A 18 26.90 41.49 -17.21
C SER A 18 28.40 41.76 -17.45
N LYS A 19 29.19 40.71 -17.70
CA LYS A 19 30.62 40.83 -18.01
C LYS A 19 30.87 41.61 -19.30
N ARG A 20 30.16 41.30 -20.39
CA ARG A 20 30.33 41.99 -21.69
C ARG A 20 29.87 43.45 -21.67
N TYR A 21 28.80 43.76 -20.95
CA TYR A 21 28.33 45.13 -20.79
C TYR A 21 29.37 46.00 -20.07
N ASN A 22 30.05 45.43 -19.07
CA ASN A 22 31.11 46.13 -18.32
C ASN A 22 32.40 46.33 -19.15
N GLU A 23 32.73 45.39 -20.05
CA GLU A 23 33.94 45.45 -20.90
C GLU A 23 33.80 46.31 -22.17
N GLN A 24 32.62 46.38 -22.81
CA GLN A 24 32.49 46.88 -24.20
C GLN A 24 31.89 48.30 -24.35
N TRP A 25 31.18 48.84 -23.35
CA TRP A 25 30.46 50.12 -23.47
C TRP A 25 31.08 51.22 -22.60
N GLY A 26 31.91 52.08 -23.22
CA GLY A 26 32.66 53.14 -22.54
C GLY A 26 31.92 54.46 -22.25
N GLY A 27 30.61 54.57 -22.54
CA GLY A 27 29.90 55.87 -22.58
C GLY A 27 28.65 56.04 -21.69
N ALA A 28 28.24 55.04 -20.90
CA ALA A 28 27.03 55.10 -20.04
C ALA A 28 27.41 55.03 -18.55
N PRO A 29 26.59 55.55 -17.60
CA PRO A 29 26.93 55.58 -16.18
C PRO A 29 27.12 54.16 -15.63
N ARG A 30 28.38 53.75 -15.53
CA ARG A 30 28.88 52.38 -15.28
C ARG A 30 28.37 51.74 -13.97
N SER A 31 27.87 52.54 -13.03
CA SER A 31 27.60 52.09 -11.67
C SER A 31 26.20 51.51 -11.46
N GLU A 32 25.17 51.99 -12.16
CA GLU A 32 23.79 51.65 -11.80
C GLU A 32 23.29 50.40 -12.52
N ILE A 33 23.52 50.30 -13.83
CA ILE A 33 22.99 49.19 -14.66
C ILE A 33 23.69 47.85 -14.32
N GLY A 34 25.00 47.89 -14.07
CA GLY A 34 25.75 46.70 -13.64
C GLY A 34 25.33 46.20 -12.25
N LEU A 35 24.97 47.12 -11.34
CA LEU A 35 24.46 46.80 -10.01
C LEU A 35 23.08 46.10 -10.10
N TYR A 36 22.17 46.63 -10.92
CA TYR A 36 20.86 45.99 -11.15
C TYR A 36 20.98 44.62 -11.83
N LEU A 37 21.91 44.46 -12.79
CA LEU A 37 22.18 43.15 -13.40
C LEU A 37 22.79 42.15 -12.42
N GLY A 38 23.61 42.62 -11.49
CA GLY A 38 24.15 41.81 -10.38
C GLY A 38 23.04 41.33 -9.44
N ASP A 39 22.12 42.20 -9.06
CA ASP A 39 20.97 41.85 -8.22
C ASP A 39 20.08 40.79 -8.89
N ILE A 40 19.78 40.97 -10.18
CA ILE A 40 19.05 39.96 -10.98
C ILE A 40 19.80 38.63 -11.04
N GLN A 41 21.13 38.67 -11.19
CA GLN A 41 21.96 37.46 -11.18
C GLN A 41 21.86 36.74 -9.83
N ASP A 42 22.01 37.46 -8.74
CA ASP A 42 21.98 36.89 -7.38
C ASP A 42 20.59 36.31 -7.05
N HIS A 43 19.52 36.97 -7.49
CA HIS A 43 18.16 36.43 -7.41
C HIS A 43 18.01 35.11 -8.18
N ILE A 44 18.54 35.02 -9.39
CA ILE A 44 18.46 33.80 -10.21
C ILE A 44 19.27 32.66 -9.59
N VAL A 45 20.47 32.95 -9.08
CA VAL A 45 21.31 31.95 -8.40
C VAL A 45 20.62 31.42 -7.15
N THR A 46 20.01 32.31 -6.36
CA THR A 46 19.26 31.93 -5.15
C THR A 46 18.04 31.08 -5.50
N MET A 47 17.27 31.46 -6.53
CA MET A 47 16.14 30.66 -7.01
C MET A 47 16.58 29.27 -7.50
N PHE A 48 17.72 29.18 -8.18
CA PHE A 48 18.28 27.90 -8.63
C PHE A 48 18.67 26.99 -7.47
N GLN A 49 19.29 27.54 -6.42
CA GLN A 49 19.63 26.79 -5.21
C GLN A 49 18.38 26.26 -4.50
N ASN A 50 17.35 27.11 -4.34
CA ASN A 50 16.07 26.72 -3.76
C ASN A 50 15.39 25.61 -4.57
N LEU A 51 15.43 25.71 -5.90
CA LEU A 51 14.81 24.72 -6.77
C LEU A 51 15.51 23.35 -6.68
N ASN A 52 16.83 23.33 -6.60
CA ASN A 52 17.59 22.10 -6.35
C ASN A 52 17.28 21.50 -4.96
N HIS A 53 17.08 22.35 -3.95
CA HIS A 53 16.70 21.90 -2.62
C HIS A 53 15.30 21.25 -2.64
N TYR A 54 14.33 21.89 -3.30
CA TYR A 54 12.99 21.33 -3.45
C TYR A 54 12.97 20.04 -4.26
N GLU A 55 13.78 19.91 -5.30
CA GLU A 55 13.88 18.66 -6.06
C GLU A 55 14.38 17.49 -5.19
N LYS A 56 15.40 17.73 -4.35
CA LYS A 56 15.90 16.71 -3.41
C LYS A 56 14.86 16.32 -2.37
N LEU A 57 14.14 17.29 -1.81
CA LEU A 57 13.06 17.03 -0.87
C LEU A 57 11.92 16.24 -1.53
N LEU A 58 11.50 16.66 -2.73
CA LEU A 58 10.45 15.98 -3.47
C LEU A 58 10.84 14.55 -3.83
N ALA A 59 12.08 14.31 -4.27
CA ALA A 59 12.58 12.97 -4.56
C ALA A 59 12.56 12.06 -3.32
N ARG A 60 12.97 12.60 -2.15
CA ARG A 60 12.89 11.89 -0.88
C ARG A 60 11.44 11.60 -0.47
N SER A 61 10.56 12.59 -0.56
CA SER A 61 9.13 12.42 -0.23
C SER A 61 8.46 11.40 -1.16
N HIS A 62 8.80 11.41 -2.44
CA HIS A 62 8.31 10.42 -3.40
C HIS A 62 8.76 8.99 -3.03
N SER A 63 10.04 8.81 -2.70
CA SER A 63 10.56 7.52 -2.21
C SER A 63 9.85 7.06 -0.93
N ASN A 64 9.66 7.98 0.03
CA ASN A 64 8.99 7.66 1.29
C ASN A 64 7.51 7.32 1.07
N TYR A 65 6.82 8.02 0.18
CA TYR A 65 5.43 7.74 -0.18
C TYR A 65 5.27 6.35 -0.81
N LEU A 66 6.17 5.98 -1.73
CA LEU A 66 6.16 4.62 -2.30
C LEU A 66 6.43 3.55 -1.24
N ALA A 67 7.34 3.80 -0.30
CA ALA A 67 7.58 2.89 0.81
C ALA A 67 6.33 2.75 1.70
N GLN A 68 5.64 3.86 1.99
CA GLN A 68 4.41 3.86 2.76
C GLN A 68 3.30 3.07 2.06
N ILE A 69 3.10 3.29 0.75
CA ILE A 69 2.15 2.49 -0.05
C ILE A 69 2.46 1.00 0.05
N ASN A 70 3.74 0.60 -0.01
CA ASN A 70 4.12 -0.81 0.10
C ASN A 70 3.81 -1.38 1.49
N ILE A 71 4.02 -0.60 2.55
CA ILE A 71 3.66 -0.98 3.93
C ILE A 71 2.15 -1.13 4.05
N ASP A 72 1.38 -0.16 3.56
CA ASP A 72 -0.08 -0.19 3.60
C ASP A 72 -0.63 -1.37 2.79
N MET A 73 -0.09 -1.64 1.60
CA MET A 73 -0.43 -2.83 0.83
C MET A 73 -0.13 -4.13 1.58
N THR A 74 1.01 -4.20 2.26
CA THR A 74 1.39 -5.38 3.04
C THR A 74 0.43 -5.58 4.22
N LYS A 75 0.04 -4.48 4.88
CA LYS A 75 -0.95 -4.50 5.96
C LYS A 75 -2.31 -4.98 5.46
N VAL A 76 -2.81 -4.42 4.36
CA VAL A 76 -4.08 -4.86 3.74
C VAL A 76 -4.04 -6.33 3.33
N ASN A 77 -2.91 -6.80 2.77
CA ASN A 77 -2.75 -8.21 2.45
C ASN A 77 -2.75 -9.10 3.70
N ASN A 78 -2.14 -8.65 4.80
CA ASN A 78 -2.16 -9.39 6.06
C ASN A 78 -3.58 -9.46 6.65
N ASP A 79 -4.31 -8.34 6.63
CA ASP A 79 -5.71 -8.28 7.09
C ASP A 79 -6.61 -9.17 6.21
N MET A 80 -6.40 -9.16 4.89
CA MET A 80 -7.09 -10.06 3.96
C MET A 80 -6.77 -11.52 4.24
N ASN A 81 -5.52 -11.86 4.56
CA ASN A 81 -5.12 -13.22 4.89
C ASN A 81 -5.76 -13.69 6.21
N ASP A 82 -5.91 -12.82 7.21
CA ASP A 82 -6.65 -13.13 8.44
C ASP A 82 -8.14 -13.39 8.17
N ILE A 83 -8.78 -12.54 7.36
CA ILE A 83 -10.18 -12.75 6.95
C ILE A 83 -10.34 -14.04 6.14
N LEU A 84 -9.43 -14.32 5.20
CA LEU A 84 -9.44 -15.54 4.41
C LEU A 84 -9.29 -16.77 5.31
N GLY A 85 -8.38 -16.72 6.29
CA GLY A 85 -8.22 -17.76 7.30
C GLY A 85 -9.53 -18.07 8.01
N LYS A 86 -10.27 -17.04 8.45
CA LYS A 86 -11.59 -17.19 9.09
C LYS A 86 -12.62 -17.86 8.17
N ILE A 87 -12.66 -17.50 6.88
CA ILE A 87 -13.56 -18.12 5.90
C ILE A 87 -13.18 -19.58 5.65
N THR A 88 -11.89 -19.89 5.49
CA THR A 88 -11.41 -21.26 5.25
C THR A 88 -11.78 -22.19 6.40
N ILE A 89 -11.61 -21.76 7.65
CA ILE A 89 -12.02 -22.51 8.84
C ILE A 89 -13.50 -22.86 8.79
N MET A 90 -14.35 -21.88 8.47
CA MET A 90 -15.80 -22.10 8.36
C MET A 90 -16.10 -23.13 7.27
N GLY A 91 -15.43 -23.02 6.11
CA GLY A 91 -15.55 -23.99 5.02
C GLY A 91 -15.12 -25.41 5.40
N THR A 92 -14.01 -25.56 6.13
CA THR A 92 -13.51 -26.87 6.58
C THR A 92 -14.46 -27.54 7.57
N ILE A 93 -15.21 -26.78 8.38
CA ILE A 93 -16.24 -27.35 9.27
C ILE A 93 -17.48 -27.76 8.47
N VAL A 94 -17.91 -26.96 7.51
CA VAL A 94 -19.14 -27.21 6.72
C VAL A 94 -19.00 -28.40 5.77
N LEU A 95 -17.84 -28.59 5.14
CA LEU A 95 -17.58 -29.68 4.19
C LEU A 95 -17.94 -31.09 4.71
N PRO A 96 -17.39 -31.58 5.83
CA PRO A 96 -17.72 -32.90 6.35
C PRO A 96 -19.18 -33.01 6.81
N LEU A 97 -19.78 -31.93 7.33
CA LEU A 97 -21.19 -31.91 7.71
C LEU A 97 -22.09 -32.12 6.49
N ASN A 98 -21.77 -31.49 5.36
CA ASN A 98 -22.47 -31.68 4.09
C ASN A 98 -22.34 -33.11 3.54
N ILE A 99 -21.20 -33.77 3.74
CA ILE A 99 -21.02 -35.16 3.32
C ILE A 99 -21.93 -36.09 4.14
N VAL A 100 -22.00 -35.90 5.47
CA VAL A 100 -22.83 -36.72 6.36
C VAL A 100 -24.32 -36.54 6.04
N THR A 101 -24.80 -35.30 5.89
CA THR A 101 -26.19 -35.03 5.52
C THR A 101 -26.51 -35.48 4.10
N GLY A 102 -25.55 -35.36 3.18
CA GLY A 102 -25.68 -35.82 1.79
C GLY A 102 -25.88 -37.33 1.70
N LEU A 103 -25.04 -38.13 2.37
CA LEU A 103 -25.16 -39.59 2.38
C LEU A 103 -26.47 -40.08 3.01
N TRP A 104 -26.96 -39.40 4.04
CA TRP A 104 -28.24 -39.71 4.69
C TRP A 104 -29.47 -39.18 3.95
N GLY A 105 -29.30 -38.26 3.00
CA GLY A 105 -30.34 -37.77 2.11
C GLY A 105 -30.51 -38.56 0.82
N MET A 106 -29.70 -39.60 0.61
CA MET A 106 -29.78 -40.47 -0.58
C MET A 106 -30.90 -41.51 -0.41
N ASN A 107 -31.54 -41.91 -1.53
CA ASN A 107 -32.56 -42.95 -1.58
C ASN A 107 -31.97 -44.38 -1.42
N CYS A 108 -31.01 -44.56 -0.53
CA CYS A 108 -30.37 -45.84 -0.22
C CYS A 108 -30.71 -46.24 1.22
N LEU A 109 -30.62 -47.55 1.52
CA LEU A 109 -30.84 -48.03 2.87
C LEU A 109 -29.84 -47.40 3.84
N VAL A 110 -30.36 -46.53 4.72
CA VAL A 110 -29.59 -45.89 5.79
C VAL A 110 -29.59 -46.78 7.03
N PRO A 111 -28.46 -46.89 7.75
CA PRO A 111 -28.39 -47.69 8.97
C PRO A 111 -29.36 -47.12 10.03
N GLY A 112 -30.35 -47.93 10.43
CA GLY A 112 -31.43 -47.52 11.34
C GLY A 112 -32.81 -47.35 10.68
N GLN A 113 -32.96 -47.60 9.38
CA GLN A 113 -34.23 -47.46 8.65
C GLN A 113 -35.34 -48.43 9.11
N ASP A 114 -34.98 -49.65 9.53
CA ASP A 114 -35.94 -50.69 9.93
C ASP A 114 -36.25 -50.68 11.45
N VAL A 115 -35.82 -49.65 12.17
CA VAL A 115 -36.02 -49.52 13.61
C VAL A 115 -36.94 -48.33 13.88
N ASP A 116 -38.12 -48.56 14.47
CA ASP A 116 -39.12 -47.52 14.81
C ASP A 116 -38.66 -46.49 15.88
N ASN A 117 -37.36 -46.44 16.20
CA ASN A 117 -36.80 -45.53 17.19
C ASN A 117 -36.02 -44.39 16.53
N LEU A 118 -36.42 -43.15 16.82
CA LEU A 118 -35.74 -41.90 16.39
C LEU A 118 -34.32 -41.70 16.99
N ASN A 119 -33.83 -42.65 17.80
CA ASN A 119 -32.54 -42.56 18.48
C ASN A 119 -31.36 -42.43 17.50
N TRP A 120 -31.44 -43.05 16.32
CA TRP A 120 -30.40 -42.95 15.29
C TRP A 120 -30.28 -41.54 14.72
N PHE A 121 -31.41 -40.88 14.46
CA PHE A 121 -31.43 -39.49 14.01
C PHE A 121 -30.80 -38.56 15.05
N TRP A 122 -31.21 -38.69 16.32
CA TRP A 122 -30.68 -37.87 17.40
C TRP A 122 -29.19 -38.13 17.69
N MET A 123 -28.72 -39.38 17.56
CA MET A 123 -27.29 -39.69 17.71
C MET A 123 -26.42 -38.99 16.65
N ILE A 124 -26.88 -38.93 15.40
CA ILE A 124 -26.12 -38.30 14.31
C ILE A 124 -26.12 -36.80 14.44
N VAL A 125 -27.27 -36.20 14.74
CA VAL A 125 -27.37 -34.76 15.01
C VAL A 125 -26.46 -34.36 16.17
N THR A 126 -26.48 -35.14 17.25
CA THR A 126 -25.61 -34.91 18.42
C THR A 126 -24.13 -35.11 18.05
N GLY A 127 -23.80 -36.14 17.28
CA GLY A 127 -22.43 -36.39 16.81
C GLY A 127 -21.89 -35.27 15.91
N MET A 128 -22.70 -34.75 14.99
CA MET A 128 -22.37 -33.61 14.13
C MET A 128 -22.18 -32.33 14.94
N ALA A 129 -23.02 -32.08 15.94
CA ALA A 129 -22.87 -30.94 16.85
C ALA A 129 -21.56 -31.03 17.65
N VAL A 130 -21.26 -32.19 18.23
CA VAL A 130 -20.01 -32.43 18.98
C VAL A 130 -18.78 -32.28 18.10
N PHE A 131 -18.80 -32.82 16.88
CA PHE A 131 -17.72 -32.67 15.91
C PHE A 131 -17.48 -31.20 15.56
N SER A 132 -18.54 -30.45 15.24
CA SER A 132 -18.46 -29.03 14.89
C SER A 132 -17.89 -28.20 16.04
N ILE A 133 -18.35 -28.46 17.28
CA ILE A 133 -17.87 -27.80 18.48
C ILE A 133 -16.39 -28.13 18.74
N THR A 134 -16.00 -29.39 18.57
CA THR A 134 -14.61 -29.83 18.78
C THR A 134 -13.66 -29.19 17.76
N CYS A 135 -14.05 -29.17 16.48
CA CYS A 135 -13.28 -28.48 15.44
C CYS A 135 -13.18 -26.97 15.70
N TYR A 136 -14.27 -26.33 16.13
CA TYR A 136 -14.26 -24.92 16.51
C TYR A 136 -13.29 -24.64 17.66
N TYR A 137 -13.33 -25.43 18.74
CA TYR A 137 -12.42 -25.27 19.88
C TYR A 137 -10.96 -25.58 19.51
N TYR A 138 -10.72 -26.59 18.69
CA TYR A 138 -9.38 -26.94 18.21
C TYR A 138 -8.75 -25.80 17.40
N VAL A 139 -9.54 -25.21 16.49
CA VAL A 139 -9.10 -24.06 15.70
C VAL A 139 -8.90 -22.82 16.56
N LYS A 140 -9.83 -22.54 17.49
CA LYS A 140 -9.69 -21.45 18.46
C LYS A 140 -8.40 -21.57 19.28
N LYS A 141 -8.04 -22.79 19.67
CA LYS A 141 -6.82 -23.08 20.45
C LYS A 141 -5.54 -22.95 19.63
N ILE A 142 -5.53 -23.41 18.37
CA ILE A 142 -4.34 -23.35 17.50
C ILE A 142 -4.07 -21.94 16.99
N MET A 143 -5.12 -21.20 16.62
CA MET A 143 -4.95 -19.87 16.06
C MET A 143 -4.73 -18.79 17.10
N ASN A 144 -4.80 -19.13 18.40
CA ASN A 144 -4.45 -18.28 19.53
C ASN A 144 -4.95 -16.83 19.36
N ILE A 145 -6.18 -16.70 18.85
CA ILE A 145 -6.85 -15.41 18.72
C ILE A 145 -7.23 -15.00 20.14
N VAL A 146 -6.37 -14.16 20.73
CA VAL A 146 -6.75 -13.18 21.76
C VAL A 146 -7.58 -12.10 21.08
#